data_AF-A0AA42Z8C6-F1
#
_entry.id   AF-A0AA42Z8C6-F1
#
_cell.length_a   1.000
_cell.length_b   1.000
_cell.length_c   1.000
_cell.angle_alpha   90.00
_cell.angle_beta   90.00
_cell.angle_gamma   90.00
#
_symmetry.space_group_name_H-M   'P 1'
#
loop_
_entity.id
_entity.type
_entity.pdbx_description
1 polymer ?
#
loop_
_entity_poly.entity_id
_entity_poly.type
_entity_poly.pdbx_seq_one_letter_code
_entity_poly.pdbx_strand_id
1 'polypeptide(L)'
;MTRSGRGAAILTLSLLSAALGCGTHVSDTGYTGVWQGVEGSGSTISLKSVDGQFVLSWLANDIGREIQCDGRGLCSESKDGALVYKYEFQSLPMIVGEPLRIRCIGTSVDPRAAGMNLIDEFRLGDDGLTLEVYTIERAGETLRPPTGPRRYRKLSNRPS
;
A
#
# COMPACT_ATOMS: atom_id res chain seq x y z
N MET A 1 14.10 -2.37 -76.95
CA MET A 1 13.97 -1.16 -76.10
C MET A 1 12.67 -1.28 -75.32
N THR A 2 12.74 -1.76 -74.06
CA THR A 2 12.39 -0.99 -72.82
C THR A 2 10.92 -0.58 -72.75
N ARG A 3 10.09 -0.88 -71.73
CA ARG A 3 10.32 -1.20 -70.31
C ARG A 3 8.97 -1.57 -69.65
N SER A 4 9.03 -2.34 -68.54
CA SER A 4 8.13 -2.31 -67.35
C SER A 4 6.68 -2.79 -67.53
N GLY A 5 6.14 -3.79 -66.84
CA GLY A 5 6.42 -4.31 -65.51
C GLY A 5 5.56 -3.60 -64.45
N ARG A 6 4.44 -4.21 -64.04
CA ARG A 6 3.72 -3.94 -62.77
C ARG A 6 3.00 -5.21 -62.31
N GLY A 7 3.70 -6.01 -61.50
CA GLY A 7 3.08 -6.99 -60.61
C GLY A 7 2.40 -6.26 -59.45
N ALA A 8 1.19 -6.65 -59.12
CA ALA A 8 0.52 -6.22 -57.90
C ALA A 8 1.05 -7.07 -56.74
N ALA A 9 1.95 -6.49 -55.96
CA ALA A 9 2.37 -7.07 -54.68
C ALA A 9 1.22 -6.94 -53.68
N ILE A 10 0.65 -8.09 -53.29
CA ILE A 10 -0.26 -8.20 -52.17
C ILE A 10 0.57 -7.95 -50.90
N LEU A 11 0.39 -6.77 -50.31
CA LEU A 11 0.88 -6.44 -48.97
C LEU A 11 0.02 -7.22 -47.96
N THR A 12 0.44 -8.44 -47.63
CA THR A 12 0.01 -9.10 -46.40
C THR A 12 0.61 -8.33 -45.22
N LEU A 13 -0.22 -7.51 -44.58
CA LEU A 13 0.08 -6.89 -43.30
C LEU A 13 0.10 -8.00 -42.24
N SER A 14 1.28 -8.55 -41.99
CA SER A 14 1.51 -9.46 -40.87
C SER A 14 1.36 -8.66 -39.58
N LEU A 15 0.16 -8.74 -38.98
CA LEU A 15 -0.10 -8.40 -37.59
C LEU A 15 0.80 -9.25 -36.70
N LEU A 16 2.00 -8.74 -36.40
CA LEU A 16 2.86 -9.33 -35.40
C LEU A 16 2.25 -9.02 -34.04
N SER A 17 1.53 -10.04 -33.54
CA SER A 17 1.24 -10.36 -32.16
C SER A 17 2.05 -9.53 -31.16
N ALA A 18 1.48 -8.40 -30.73
CA ALA A 18 1.79 -7.90 -29.40
C ALA A 18 1.25 -8.95 -28.44
N ALA A 19 2.13 -9.86 -28.01
CA ALA A 19 1.89 -10.65 -26.82
C ALA A 19 1.62 -9.63 -25.71
N LEU A 20 0.33 -9.42 -25.44
CA LEU A 20 -0.15 -8.91 -24.17
C LEU A 20 0.49 -9.84 -23.15
N GLY A 21 1.62 -9.40 -22.60
CA GLY A 21 2.09 -9.92 -21.34
C GLY A 21 0.97 -9.64 -20.37
N CYS A 22 0.07 -10.60 -20.20
CA CYS A 22 -0.76 -10.74 -19.02
C CYS A 22 0.18 -11.05 -17.85
N GLY A 23 1.09 -10.12 -17.55
CA GLY A 23 1.60 -9.97 -16.22
C GLY A 23 0.38 -9.50 -15.43
N THR A 24 -0.12 -10.34 -14.54
CA THR A 24 -1.01 -9.91 -13.48
C THR A 24 -0.37 -8.70 -12.83
N HIS A 25 -0.86 -7.51 -13.14
CA HIS A 25 -0.36 -6.30 -12.51
C HIS A 25 -0.75 -6.39 -11.03
N VAL A 26 0.23 -6.16 -10.16
CA VAL A 26 0.04 -6.10 -8.72
C VAL A 26 -1.04 -5.06 -8.32
N SER A 27 -1.30 -4.10 -9.22
CA SER A 27 -2.37 -3.09 -9.09
C SER A 27 -3.80 -3.62 -9.23
N ASP A 28 -4.01 -4.88 -9.62
CA ASP A 28 -5.37 -5.48 -9.66
C ASP A 28 -5.83 -5.98 -8.28
N THR A 29 -5.29 -5.35 -7.20
CA THR A 29 -5.60 -5.41 -5.75
C THR A 29 -4.68 -6.22 -4.82
N GLY A 30 -3.44 -6.53 -5.22
CA GLY A 30 -2.50 -7.41 -4.49
C GLY A 30 -2.18 -7.04 -3.02
N TYR A 31 -2.55 -5.83 -2.58
CA TYR A 31 -2.39 -5.34 -1.22
C TYR A 31 -3.30 -6.04 -0.20
N THR A 32 -4.41 -6.63 -0.64
CA THR A 32 -5.33 -7.34 0.26
C THR A 32 -4.65 -8.53 0.95
N GLY A 33 -4.79 -8.59 2.27
CA GLY A 33 -4.23 -9.66 3.09
C GLY A 33 -3.85 -9.22 4.49
N VAL A 34 -3.07 -10.08 5.14
CA VAL A 34 -2.48 -9.86 6.46
C VAL A 34 -0.97 -9.95 6.34
N TRP A 35 -0.28 -8.99 6.94
CA TRP A 35 1.16 -8.82 6.85
C TRP A 35 1.75 -8.64 8.24
N GLN A 36 2.85 -9.32 8.53
CA GLN A 36 3.55 -9.22 9.80
C GLN A 36 4.87 -8.49 9.63
N GLY A 37 5.12 -7.55 10.53
CA GLY A 37 6.32 -6.75 10.54
C GLY A 37 7.58 -7.61 10.73
N VAL A 38 8.59 -7.34 9.92
CA VAL A 38 9.91 -7.97 9.98
C VAL A 38 10.79 -7.15 10.94
N GLU A 39 11.83 -7.79 11.52
CA GLU A 39 12.87 -7.11 12.32
C GLU A 39 12.34 -6.28 13.51
N GLY A 40 11.56 -6.91 14.40
CA GLY A 40 11.24 -6.36 15.73
C GLY A 40 10.06 -5.37 15.77
N SER A 41 9.40 -5.12 14.64
CA SER A 41 8.23 -4.22 14.59
C SER A 41 6.96 -4.79 15.24
N GLY A 42 6.95 -6.06 15.67
CA GLY A 42 5.95 -6.71 16.55
C GLY A 42 4.50 -6.64 16.09
N SER A 43 4.23 -6.06 14.92
CA SER A 43 2.92 -5.59 14.51
C SER A 43 2.45 -6.32 13.28
N THR A 44 1.13 -6.47 13.22
CA THR A 44 0.42 -7.05 12.11
C THR A 44 -0.44 -5.97 11.50
N ILE A 45 -0.41 -5.85 10.17
CA ILE A 45 -1.35 -5.00 9.43
C ILE A 45 -2.22 -5.88 8.57
N SER A 46 -3.50 -5.53 8.48
CA SER A 46 -4.43 -6.11 7.53
C SER A 46 -4.98 -5.03 6.61
N LEU A 47 -5.03 -5.34 5.32
CA LEU A 47 -5.59 -4.49 4.29
C LEU A 47 -6.73 -5.25 3.63
N LYS A 48 -7.88 -4.61 3.51
CA LYS A 48 -9.03 -5.11 2.75
C LYS A 48 -9.53 -4.04 1.79
N SER A 49 -10.04 -4.46 0.64
CA SER A 49 -10.75 -3.57 -0.27
C SER A 49 -12.24 -3.55 0.07
N VAL A 50 -12.81 -2.36 0.23
CA VAL A 50 -14.24 -2.12 0.47
C VAL A 50 -14.65 -0.97 -0.44
N ASP A 51 -15.60 -1.19 -1.35
CA ASP A 51 -16.14 -0.19 -2.26
C ASP A 51 -15.07 0.63 -3.02
N GLY A 52 -13.99 -0.03 -3.43
CA GLY A 52 -12.88 0.60 -4.16
C GLY A 52 -11.88 1.37 -3.29
N GLN A 53 -12.05 1.36 -1.97
CA GLN A 53 -11.10 1.91 -1.00
C GLN A 53 -10.38 0.81 -0.22
N PHE A 54 -9.20 1.12 0.32
CA PHE A 54 -8.46 0.20 1.18
C PHE A 54 -8.63 0.60 2.64
N VAL A 55 -9.12 -0.35 3.44
CA VAL A 55 -9.24 -0.19 4.88
C VAL A 55 -8.08 -0.90 5.54
N LEU A 56 -7.26 -0.13 6.26
CA LEU A 56 -6.14 -0.64 7.04
C LEU A 56 -6.60 -0.94 8.47
N SER A 57 -6.22 -2.10 8.97
CA SER A 57 -6.26 -2.43 10.39
C SER A 57 -4.83 -2.73 10.85
N TRP A 58 -4.46 -2.20 11.99
CA TRP A 58 -3.16 -2.34 12.62
C TRP A 58 -3.34 -2.96 14.00
N LEU A 59 -2.57 -4.02 14.24
CA LEU A 59 -2.46 -4.69 15.54
C LEU A 59 -1.01 -4.62 15.97
N ALA A 60 -0.74 -4.06 17.13
CA ALA A 60 0.57 -4.12 17.76
C ALA A 60 0.36 -4.47 19.23
N ASN A 61 1.17 -5.38 19.74
CA ASN A 61 1.18 -5.73 21.16
C ASN A 61 2.64 -5.92 21.58
N ASP A 62 3.24 -4.82 22.03
CA ASP A 62 4.58 -4.74 22.56
C ASP A 62 4.54 -4.37 24.05
N ILE A 63 5.65 -4.49 24.76
CA ILE A 63 5.68 -4.33 26.22
C ILE A 63 5.18 -2.93 26.59
N GLY A 64 4.00 -2.88 27.23
CA GLY A 64 3.34 -1.65 27.67
C GLY A 64 2.64 -0.87 26.58
N ARG A 65 2.51 -1.39 25.35
CA ARG A 65 1.86 -0.72 24.21
C ARG A 65 0.97 -1.66 23.43
N GLU A 66 -0.28 -1.25 23.25
CA GLU A 66 -1.30 -2.02 22.54
C GLU A 66 -2.00 -1.14 21.51
N ILE A 67 -2.16 -1.64 20.28
CA ILE A 67 -2.97 -1.00 19.25
C ILE A 67 -4.04 -1.95 18.76
N GLN A 68 -5.27 -1.46 18.71
CA GLN A 68 -6.42 -2.19 18.21
C GLN A 68 -7.23 -1.32 17.26
N CYS A 69 -7.72 -1.91 16.16
CA CYS A 69 -8.58 -1.23 15.18
C CYS A 69 -9.96 -1.87 15.12
N ASP A 70 -10.96 -1.07 14.74
CA ASP A 70 -12.36 -1.46 14.64
C ASP A 70 -12.75 -2.06 13.27
N GLY A 71 -11.77 -2.31 12.40
CA GLY A 71 -11.99 -2.82 11.05
C GLY A 71 -12.51 -1.79 10.05
N ARG A 72 -12.60 -0.50 10.41
CA ARG A 72 -13.00 0.62 9.53
C ARG A 72 -11.86 1.62 9.29
N GLY A 73 -10.64 1.30 9.73
CA GLY A 73 -9.50 2.22 9.65
C GLY A 73 -9.35 3.10 10.89
N LEU A 74 -10.22 2.94 11.90
CA LEU A 74 -10.10 3.64 13.17
C LEU A 74 -9.41 2.75 14.18
N CYS A 75 -8.35 3.27 14.81
CA CYS A 75 -7.54 2.53 15.76
C CYS A 75 -7.33 3.33 17.04
N SER A 76 -7.09 2.62 18.12
CA SER A 76 -6.74 3.19 19.42
C SER A 76 -5.43 2.59 19.89
N GLU A 77 -4.55 3.44 20.42
CA GLU A 77 -3.33 3.02 21.08
C GLU A 77 -3.46 3.25 22.57
N SER A 78 -3.19 2.20 23.35
CA SER A 78 -3.10 2.24 24.79
C SER A 78 -1.66 2.02 25.23
N LYS A 79 -1.21 2.78 26.22
CA LYS A 79 0.07 2.59 26.89
C LYS A 79 -0.18 2.31 28.37
N ASP A 80 0.35 1.20 28.86
CA ASP A 80 0.15 0.73 30.25
C ASP A 80 -1.34 0.69 30.65
N GLY A 81 -2.22 0.28 29.71
CA GLY A 81 -3.67 0.20 29.88
C GLY A 81 -4.43 1.52 29.75
N ALA A 82 -3.74 2.65 29.59
CA ALA A 82 -4.36 3.96 29.36
C ALA A 82 -4.37 4.32 27.88
N LEU A 83 -5.52 4.75 27.34
CA LEU A 83 -5.61 5.27 25.98
C LEU A 83 -4.69 6.49 25.82
N VAL A 84 -3.82 6.51 24.82
CA VAL A 84 -2.88 7.61 24.54
C VAL A 84 -3.07 8.26 23.17
N TYR A 85 -3.46 7.49 22.16
CA TYR A 85 -3.69 7.99 20.81
C TYR A 85 -4.93 7.35 20.17
N LYS A 86 -5.55 8.10 19.26
CA LYS A 86 -6.52 7.59 18.29
C LYS A 86 -5.96 7.80 16.90
N TYR A 87 -6.00 6.79 16.06
CA TYR A 87 -5.58 6.87 14.67
C TYR A 87 -6.76 6.71 13.72
N GLU A 88 -6.71 7.45 12.63
CA GLU A 88 -7.58 7.26 11.47
C GLU A 88 -6.70 7.02 10.24
N PHE A 89 -6.96 5.89 9.58
CA PHE A 89 -6.29 5.49 8.34
C PHE A 89 -7.24 5.64 7.17
N GLN A 90 -6.83 6.46 6.20
CA GLN A 90 -7.60 6.75 4.99
C GLN A 90 -6.77 6.40 3.76
N SER A 91 -7.23 5.45 2.94
CA SER A 91 -6.64 5.25 1.62
C SER A 91 -6.89 6.46 0.74
N LEU A 92 -5.84 6.98 0.12
CA LEU A 92 -5.98 7.98 -0.94
C LEU A 92 -6.42 7.30 -2.24
N PRO A 93 -7.00 8.05 -3.21
CA PRO A 93 -7.39 7.49 -4.49
C PRO A 93 -6.24 6.70 -5.15
N MET A 94 -6.51 5.44 -5.50
CA MET A 94 -5.52 4.60 -6.15
C MET A 94 -5.41 4.97 -7.63
N ILE A 95 -4.18 5.20 -8.09
CA ILE A 95 -3.86 5.37 -9.50
C ILE A 95 -3.27 4.05 -9.99
N VAL A 96 -3.80 3.52 -11.10
CA VAL A 96 -3.32 2.25 -11.67
C VAL A 96 -1.82 2.35 -11.98
N GLY A 97 -1.06 1.37 -11.51
CA GLY A 97 0.40 1.34 -11.65
C GLY A 97 1.17 2.15 -10.61
N GLU A 98 0.50 2.91 -9.74
CA GLU A 98 1.14 3.59 -8.62
C GLU A 98 1.04 2.78 -7.31
N PRO A 99 1.96 3.02 -6.36
CA PRO A 99 1.87 2.50 -5.01
C PRO A 99 0.58 2.91 -4.29
N LEU A 100 0.11 2.07 -3.36
CA LEU A 100 -1.02 2.40 -2.50
C LEU A 100 -0.58 3.49 -1.50
N ARG A 101 -1.33 4.58 -1.39
CA ARG A 101 -1.07 5.63 -0.41
C ARG A 101 -2.13 5.64 0.68
N ILE A 102 -1.69 5.68 1.93
CA ILE A 102 -2.56 5.75 3.11
C ILE A 102 -2.16 6.96 3.93
N ARG A 103 -3.13 7.84 4.19
CA ARG A 103 -2.99 8.90 5.17
C ARG A 103 -3.26 8.34 6.56
N CYS A 104 -2.38 8.65 7.51
CA CYS A 104 -2.56 8.35 8.92
C CYS A 104 -2.71 9.67 9.69
N ILE A 105 -3.83 9.82 10.39
CA ILE A 105 -4.09 10.96 11.28
C ILE A 105 -4.12 10.43 12.71
N GLY A 106 -3.14 10.81 13.52
CA GLY A 106 -3.06 10.48 14.94
C GLY A 106 -3.47 11.67 15.80
N THR A 107 -4.47 11.48 16.67
CA THR A 107 -4.88 12.46 17.68
C THR A 107 -4.46 11.96 19.05
N SER A 108 -3.60 12.72 19.72
CA SER A 108 -3.23 12.47 21.13
C SER A 108 -4.43 12.74 22.04
N VAL A 109 -4.59 11.94 23.09
CA VAL A 109 -5.54 12.28 24.16
C VAL A 109 -5.04 13.40 25.06
N ASP A 110 -3.71 13.57 25.18
CA ASP A 110 -3.12 14.73 25.83
C ASP A 110 -3.22 15.93 24.87
N PRO A 111 -4.00 16.96 25.20
CA PRO A 111 -4.19 18.13 24.32
C PRO A 111 -2.92 18.97 24.15
N ARG A 112 -1.88 18.76 24.97
CA ARG A 112 -0.59 19.45 24.85
C ARG A 112 0.36 18.75 23.91
N ALA A 113 0.16 17.47 23.65
CA ALA A 113 1.00 16.71 22.74
C ALA A 113 0.56 16.96 21.29
N ALA A 114 1.55 17.05 20.40
CA ALA A 114 1.27 17.21 18.98
C ALA A 114 0.57 15.97 18.42
N GLY A 115 -0.41 16.20 17.55
CA GLY A 115 -0.96 15.16 16.71
C GLY A 115 0.04 14.67 15.67
N MET A 116 -0.37 13.66 14.91
CA MET A 116 0.37 13.08 13.81
C MET A 116 -0.46 13.21 12.54
N ASN A 117 0.18 13.59 11.44
CA ASN A 117 -0.41 13.53 10.10
C ASN A 117 0.68 13.10 9.14
N LEU A 118 0.54 11.91 8.57
CA LEU A 118 1.53 11.29 7.69
C LEU A 118 0.83 10.76 6.43
N ILE A 119 1.58 10.71 5.33
CA ILE A 119 1.24 9.87 4.18
C ILE A 119 2.29 8.79 4.05
N ASP A 120 1.81 7.55 4.12
CA ASP A 120 2.60 6.35 3.90
C ASP A 120 2.32 5.77 2.52
N GLU A 121 3.39 5.37 1.84
CA GLU A 121 3.38 4.70 0.55
C GLU A 121 3.70 3.22 0.74
N PHE A 122 2.76 2.38 0.32
CA PHE A 122 2.78 0.93 0.40
C PHE A 122 3.17 0.38 -0.96
N ARG A 123 4.27 -0.36 -1.00
CA ARG A 123 4.81 -1.00 -2.20
C ARG A 123 4.91 -2.50 -1.98
N LEU A 124 4.37 -3.26 -2.91
CA LEU A 124 4.56 -4.70 -2.93
C LEU A 124 5.88 -5.01 -3.63
N GLY A 125 6.66 -5.91 -3.04
CA GLY A 125 7.83 -6.47 -3.69
C GLY A 125 7.45 -7.35 -4.88
N ASP A 126 8.42 -7.59 -5.75
CA ASP A 126 8.23 -8.41 -6.96
C ASP A 126 7.78 -9.84 -6.65
N ASP A 127 8.06 -10.33 -5.43
CA ASP A 127 7.63 -11.64 -4.95
C ASP A 127 6.13 -11.70 -4.58
N GLY A 128 5.44 -10.55 -4.50
CA GLY A 128 4.05 -10.44 -4.05
C GLY A 128 3.82 -10.83 -2.58
N LEU A 129 4.90 -11.10 -1.84
CA LEU A 129 4.90 -11.62 -0.47
C LEU A 129 5.60 -10.67 0.51
N THR A 130 6.24 -9.62 0.01
CA THR A 130 6.85 -8.55 0.78
C THR A 130 6.09 -7.25 0.59
N LEU A 131 5.80 -6.54 1.68
CA LEU A 131 5.22 -5.21 1.67
C LEU A 131 6.20 -4.24 2.31
N GLU A 132 6.58 -3.21 1.57
CA GLU A 132 7.45 -2.13 2.02
C GLU A 132 6.62 -0.86 2.21
N VAL A 133 6.73 -0.25 3.39
CA VAL A 133 5.97 0.95 3.76
C VAL A 133 6.92 2.10 4.03
N TYR A 134 6.82 3.15 3.22
CA TYR A 134 7.64 4.35 3.29
C TYR A 134 6.80 5.53 3.78
N THR A 135 7.28 6.29 4.75
CA THR A 135 6.68 7.61 5.01
C THR A 135 7.23 8.60 4.00
N ILE A 136 6.34 9.18 3.20
CA ILE A 136 6.69 10.13 2.12
C ILE A 136 6.28 11.57 2.46
N GLU A 137 5.35 11.76 3.39
CA GLU A 137 4.92 13.08 3.86
C GLU A 137 4.75 13.06 5.39
N ARG A 138 5.13 14.16 6.05
CA ARG A 138 4.87 14.41 7.46
C ARG A 138 4.43 15.84 7.68
N ALA A 139 3.29 16.03 8.34
CA ALA A 139 2.73 17.34 8.65
C ALA A 139 2.55 18.26 7.43
N GLY A 140 2.24 17.68 6.25
CA GLY A 140 2.10 18.43 4.99
C GLY A 140 3.42 18.64 4.23
N GLU A 141 4.56 18.20 4.78
CA GLU A 141 5.86 18.33 4.15
C GLU A 141 6.30 17.02 3.49
N THR A 142 6.60 17.07 2.20
CA THR A 142 7.16 15.92 1.46
C THR A 142 8.59 15.65 1.90
N LEU A 143 8.88 14.41 2.29
CA LEU A 143 10.20 13.96 2.71
C LEU A 143 11.08 13.62 1.50
N ARG A 144 12.31 14.15 1.45
CA ARG A 144 13.30 13.87 0.40
C ARG A 144 14.70 13.64 1.02
N PRO A 145 15.23 12.39 1.03
CA PRO A 145 14.57 11.15 0.60
C PRO A 145 13.42 10.77 1.56
N PRO A 146 12.53 9.84 1.16
CA PRO A 146 11.60 9.19 2.08
C PRO A 146 12.32 8.52 3.26
N THR A 147 11.58 8.15 4.30
CA THR A 147 12.15 7.32 5.37
C THR A 147 12.64 5.97 4.83
N GLY A 148 13.51 5.28 5.58
CA GLY A 148 13.75 3.85 5.33
C GLY A 148 12.43 3.05 5.40
N PRO A 149 12.28 1.98 4.60
CA PRO A 149 11.03 1.22 4.58
C PRO A 149 10.86 0.43 5.87
N ARG A 150 9.63 0.44 6.40
CA ARG A 150 9.16 -0.63 7.29
C ARG A 150 8.76 -1.82 6.42
N ARG A 151 9.29 -3.00 6.72
CA ARG A 151 9.04 -4.20 5.93
C ARG A 151 8.09 -5.15 6.64
N TYR A 152 7.19 -5.73 5.88
CA TYR A 152 6.25 -6.73 6.34
C TYR A 152 6.25 -7.94 5.40
N ARG A 153 6.04 -9.13 5.97
CA ARG A 153 5.90 -10.39 5.24
C ARG A 153 4.44 -10.82 5.22
N LYS A 154 3.96 -11.28 4.08
CA LYS A 154 2.58 -11.77 3.94
C LYS A 154 2.38 -13.02 4.78
N LEU A 155 1.35 -13.02 5.60
CA LEU A 155 0.89 -14.18 6.36
C LEU A 155 -0.29 -14.87 5.68
N SER A 156 -1.20 -14.09 5.08
CA SER A 156 -2.45 -14.61 4.50
C SER A 156 -2.99 -13.66 3.43
N ASN A 157 -3.70 -14.22 2.45
CA ASN A 157 -4.49 -13.46 1.48
C ASN A 157 -5.87 -13.06 2.02
N ARG A 158 -6.34 -13.69 3.10
CA ARG A 158 -7.62 -13.36 3.74
C ARG A 158 -7.39 -12.29 4.81
N PRO A 159 -7.95 -11.08 4.67
CA PRO A 159 -7.87 -10.05 5.70
C PRO A 159 -8.64 -10.48 6.96
N SER A 160 -8.21 -9.97 8.11
CA SER A 160 -8.82 -10.20 9.44
C SER A 160 -10.01 -9.29 9.69
#